data_AF-A0A5E4ICY2-F1
#
_entry.id   AF-A0A5E4ICY2-F1
#
_cell.length_a   1.000
_cell.length_b   1.000
_cell.length_c   1.000
_cell.angle_alpha   90.00
_cell.angle_beta   90.00
_cell.angle_gamma   90.00
#
_symmetry.space_group_name_H-M   'P 1'
#
loop_
_entity.id
_entity.type
_entity.pdbx_description
1 polymer ?
#
loop_
_entity_poly.entity_id
_entity_poly.type
_entity_poly.pdbx_seq_one_letter_code
_entity_poly.pdbx_strand_id
1 'polypeptide(L)'
;MDAPKKEEKEDLTGLFDLAIPLSTPVSVIRELVEKFELDLVKRNGKMDMTGEVMDREILVLRGDLETVMSAKKYMFEAIDKKIEEWEKNERSEKYKKYYEARLKENADAKEQAGDSAEPMEQSIDWTNTRD
;
A
#
# COMPACT_ATOMS: atom_id res chain seq x y z
N MET A 1 22.39 16.20 13.59
CA MET A 1 21.07 15.61 13.90
C MET A 1 20.99 15.57 15.41
N ASP A 2 20.12 16.40 15.98
CA ASP A 2 19.90 16.41 17.43
C ASP A 2 19.32 15.06 17.87
N ALA A 3 19.84 14.53 18.97
CA ALA A 3 19.26 13.35 19.61
C ALA A 3 17.79 13.65 19.97
N PRO A 4 16.87 12.66 19.85
CA PRO A 4 15.49 12.87 20.27
C PRO A 4 15.49 13.30 21.74
N LYS A 5 14.95 14.49 22.03
CA LYS A 5 14.78 14.96 23.40
C LYS A 5 14.00 13.91 24.17
N LYS A 6 14.52 13.54 25.33
CA LYS A 6 13.87 12.59 26.23
C LYS A 6 12.61 13.25 26.76
N GLU A 7 11.45 12.89 26.22
CA GLU A 7 10.14 13.42 26.64
C GLU A 7 9.90 13.10 28.11
N GLU A 8 9.55 14.10 28.91
CA GLU A 8 9.22 13.89 30.32
C GLU A 8 7.78 13.36 30.44
N LYS A 9 7.50 12.61 31.51
CA LYS A 9 6.16 11.98 31.69
C LYS A 9 5.03 13.01 31.78
N GLU A 10 5.32 14.20 32.32
CA GLU A 10 4.33 15.25 32.47
C GLU A 10 3.90 15.81 31.10
N ASP A 11 4.85 15.96 30.17
CA ASP A 11 4.62 16.43 28.78
C ASP A 11 3.74 15.49 27.95
N LEU A 12 3.63 14.22 28.36
CA LEU A 12 2.83 13.20 27.66
C LEU A 12 1.42 13.04 28.23
N THR A 13 1.08 13.78 29.28
CA THR A 13 -0.24 13.65 29.93
C THR A 13 -1.34 14.13 28.99
N GLY A 14 -2.29 13.24 28.68
CA GLY A 14 -3.40 13.54 27.77
C GLY A 14 -3.09 13.39 26.29
N LEU A 15 -1.87 12.97 25.92
CA LEU A 15 -1.49 12.66 24.55
C LEU A 15 -1.52 11.16 24.30
N PHE A 16 -1.95 10.80 23.09
CA PHE A 16 -2.11 9.43 22.65
C PHE A 16 -1.42 9.24 21.31
N ASP A 17 -0.83 8.07 21.11
CA ASP A 17 -0.13 7.69 19.89
C ASP A 17 -1.04 6.77 19.05
N LEU A 18 -1.33 7.17 17.81
CA LEU A 18 -1.86 6.29 16.78
C LEU A 18 -0.69 5.65 16.02
N ALA A 19 -0.42 4.38 16.29
CA ALA A 19 0.58 3.64 15.53
C ALA A 19 0.10 3.42 14.10
N ILE A 20 0.95 3.77 13.12
CA ILE A 20 0.68 3.53 11.71
C ILE A 20 1.06 2.07 11.39
N PRO A 21 0.10 1.22 10.95
CA PRO A 21 0.41 -0.14 10.56
C PRO A 21 1.45 -0.21 9.45
N LEU A 22 2.24 -1.27 9.47
CA LEU A 22 3.06 -1.63 8.33
C LEU A 22 2.14 -1.94 7.16
N SER A 23 2.52 -1.53 5.96
CA SER A 23 1.72 -1.58 4.72
C SER A 23 0.62 -0.53 4.53
N THR A 24 0.42 0.40 5.47
CA THR A 24 -0.48 1.54 5.22
C THR A 24 -0.02 2.32 3.98
N PRO A 25 -0.90 2.55 2.98
CA PRO A 25 -0.53 3.28 1.77
C PRO A 25 -0.01 4.68 2.11
N VAL A 26 1.08 5.10 1.47
CA VAL A 26 1.70 6.42 1.71
C VAL A 26 0.72 7.58 1.49
N SER A 27 -0.23 7.43 0.55
CA SER A 27 -1.29 8.42 0.33
C SER A 27 -2.19 8.60 1.56
N VAL A 28 -2.53 7.50 2.25
CA VAL A 28 -3.36 7.57 3.47
C VAL A 28 -2.60 8.26 4.59
N ILE A 29 -1.30 7.98 4.74
CA ILE A 29 -0.46 8.65 5.75
C ILE A 29 -0.42 10.16 5.51
N ARG A 30 -0.28 10.60 4.24
CA ARG A 30 -0.31 12.03 3.88
C ARG A 30 -1.66 12.66 4.20
N GLU A 31 -2.76 12.00 3.82
CA GLU A 31 -4.11 12.49 4.12
C GLU A 31 -4.35 12.63 5.63
N LEU A 32 -3.82 11.72 6.44
CA LEU A 32 -3.92 11.82 7.90
C LEU A 32 -3.19 13.05 8.45
N VAL A 33 -1.96 13.29 7.99
CA VAL A 33 -1.16 14.46 8.42
C VAL A 33 -1.79 15.78 7.94
N GLU A 34 -2.43 15.79 6.78
CA GLU A 34 -3.06 16.99 6.23
C GLU A 34 -4.43 17.30 6.86
N LYS A 35 -5.19 16.27 7.28
CA LYS A 35 -6.56 16.42 7.77
C LYS A 35 -6.68 16.56 9.28
N PHE A 36 -5.71 16.03 10.02
CA PHE A 36 -5.75 16.00 11.47
C PHE A 36 -4.56 16.77 12.02
N GLU A 37 -4.79 17.55 13.08
CA GLU A 37 -3.74 18.24 13.82
C GLU A 37 -3.01 17.22 14.72
N LEU A 38 -2.17 16.39 14.10
CA LEU A 38 -1.39 15.34 14.76
C LEU A 38 0.10 15.50 14.46
N ASP A 39 0.92 15.27 15.47
CA ASP A 39 2.37 15.27 15.35
C ASP A 39 2.88 13.91 14.85
N LEU A 40 3.67 13.91 13.78
CA LEU A 40 4.36 12.70 13.32
C LEU A 40 5.61 12.46 14.19
N VAL A 41 5.56 11.42 15.01
CA VAL A 41 6.63 11.06 15.95
C VAL A 41 7.15 9.65 15.65
N LYS A 42 8.38 9.38 16.06
CA LYS A 42 8.99 8.05 15.98
C LYS A 42 9.02 7.40 17.36
N ARG A 43 8.69 6.11 17.44
CA ARG A 43 8.74 5.31 18.66
C ARG A 43 9.51 4.03 18.43
N ASN A 44 10.26 3.57 19.44
CA ASN A 44 10.77 2.20 19.42
C ASN A 44 9.63 1.26 19.78
N GLY A 45 9.36 0.29 18.91
CA GLY A 45 8.31 -0.71 19.08
C GLY A 45 8.82 -2.10 18.74
N LYS A 46 8.23 -3.11 19.40
CA LYS A 46 8.46 -4.52 19.05
C LYS A 46 7.52 -4.89 17.90
N MET A 47 8.09 -5.37 16.82
CA MET A 47 7.36 -5.77 15.62
C MET A 47 7.71 -7.20 15.26
N ASP A 48 6.68 -7.99 14.94
CA ASP A 48 6.84 -9.31 14.33
C ASP A 48 6.65 -9.19 12.82
N MET A 49 7.69 -9.48 12.05
CA MET A 49 7.68 -9.38 10.59
C MET A 49 7.61 -10.73 9.89
N THR A 50 8.18 -11.77 10.52
CA THR A 50 8.46 -13.07 9.88
C THR A 50 8.48 -14.22 10.90
N GLY A 51 7.79 -14.08 12.05
CA GLY A 51 7.85 -15.01 13.18
C GLY A 51 8.98 -14.72 14.18
N GLU A 52 9.72 -13.63 13.98
CA GLU A 52 10.75 -13.14 14.89
C GLU A 52 10.41 -11.70 15.33
N VAL A 53 10.36 -11.50 16.65
CA VAL A 53 10.10 -10.19 17.26
C VAL A 53 11.39 -9.38 17.28
N MET A 54 11.41 -8.26 16.57
CA MET A 54 12.53 -7.34 16.52
C MET A 54 12.15 -5.96 17.07
N ASP A 55 13.10 -5.28 17.70
CA ASP A 55 12.96 -3.86 18.01
C ASP A 55 13.13 -3.04 16.73
N ARG A 56 12.14 -2.18 16.42
CA ARG A 56 12.15 -1.30 15.26
C ARG A 56 11.66 0.09 15.62
N GLU A 57 12.14 1.07 14.87
CA GLU A 57 11.57 2.41 14.89
C GLU A 57 10.27 2.41 14.06
N ILE A 58 9.17 2.78 14.70
CA ILE A 58 7.82 2.82 14.11
C ILE A 58 7.33 4.27 14.06
N LEU A 59 6.49 4.58 13.07
CA LEU A 59 5.85 5.88 12.95
C LEU A 59 4.53 5.88 13.73
N VAL A 60 4.30 6.96 14.47
CA VAL A 60 3.06 7.21 15.19
C VAL A 60 2.59 8.63 14.92
N LEU A 61 1.27 8.84 14.95
CA LEU A 61 0.65 10.16 14.94
C LEU A 61 0.16 10.48 16.34
N ARG A 62 0.66 11.55 16.96
CA ARG A 62 0.34 11.94 18.34
C ARG A 62 -0.65 13.10 18.38
N GLY A 63 -1.62 13.02 19.28
CA GLY A 63 -2.51 14.14 19.62
C GLY A 63 -3.36 13.83 20.84
N ASP A 64 -4.41 14.62 21.05
CA ASP A 64 -5.42 14.33 22.06
C ASP A 64 -6.27 13.09 21.66
N LEU A 65 -6.97 12.52 22.64
CA LEU A 65 -7.74 11.29 22.45
C LEU A 65 -8.82 11.40 21.36
N GLU A 66 -9.52 12.53 21.30
CA GLU A 66 -10.64 12.71 20.38
C GLU A 66 -10.14 12.80 18.93
N THR A 67 -9.08 13.58 18.71
CA THR A 67 -8.42 13.70 17.41
C THR A 67 -7.82 12.36 16.98
N VAL A 68 -7.15 11.64 17.88
CA VAL A 68 -6.56 10.32 17.60
C VAL A 68 -7.62 9.28 17.24
N MET A 69 -8.75 9.27 17.95
CA MET A 69 -9.85 8.35 17.65
C MET A 69 -10.52 8.67 16.31
N SER A 70 -10.68 9.95 15.99
CA SER A 70 -11.20 10.41 14.70
C SER A 70 -10.27 10.03 13.54
N ALA A 71 -8.96 10.27 13.72
CA ALA A 71 -7.93 9.89 12.76
C ALA A 71 -7.85 8.37 12.56
N LYS A 72 -7.97 7.58 13.65
CA LYS A 72 -8.01 6.12 13.57
C LYS A 72 -9.17 5.65 12.70
N LYS A 73 -10.38 6.18 12.93
CA LYS A 73 -11.56 5.83 12.13
C LYS A 73 -11.33 6.15 10.66
N TYR A 74 -10.88 7.36 10.37
CA TYR A 74 -10.56 7.78 9.00
C TYR A 74 -9.50 6.91 8.34
N MET A 75 -8.43 6.55 9.07
CA MET A 75 -7.33 5.72 8.55
C MET A 75 -7.85 4.39 8.02
N PHE A 76 -8.72 3.70 8.77
CA PHE A 76 -9.30 2.43 8.32
C PHE A 76 -10.22 2.63 7.11
N GLU A 77 -11.10 3.64 7.12
CA GLU A 77 -11.97 3.96 5.99
C GLU A 77 -11.18 4.30 4.70
N ALA A 78 -10.09 5.04 4.84
CA ALA A 78 -9.23 5.42 3.73
C ALA A 78 -8.41 4.22 3.19
N ILE A 79 -7.98 3.31 4.07
CA ILE A 79 -7.34 2.05 3.67
C ILE A 79 -8.33 1.18 2.90
N ASP A 80 -9.54 0.97 3.41
CA ASP A 80 -10.58 0.16 2.76
C ASP A 80 -10.90 0.72 1.37
N LYS A 81 -11.09 2.05 1.28
CA LYS A 81 -11.29 2.73 0.00
C LYS A 81 -10.12 2.49 -0.97
N LYS A 82 -8.88 2.53 -0.49
CA LYS A 82 -7.70 2.28 -1.34
C LYS A 82 -7.63 0.85 -1.83
N ILE A 83 -7.99 -0.12 -0.98
CA ILE A 83 -8.08 -1.53 -1.37
C ILE A 83 -9.12 -1.69 -2.48
N GLU A 84 -10.31 -1.13 -2.31
CA GLU A 84 -11.35 -1.16 -3.35
C GLU A 84 -10.92 -0.47 -4.66
N GLU A 85 -10.25 0.68 -4.58
CA GLU A 85 -9.70 1.37 -5.76
C GLU A 85 -8.67 0.51 -6.49
N TRP A 86 -7.85 -0.25 -5.77
CA TRP A 86 -6.88 -1.17 -6.37
C TRP A 86 -7.54 -2.36 -7.04
N GLU A 87 -8.58 -2.94 -6.43
CA GLU A 87 -9.37 -4.01 -7.06
C GLU A 87 -10.08 -3.54 -8.33
N LYS A 88 -10.51 -2.27 -8.35
CA LYS A 88 -11.17 -1.63 -9.50
C LYS A 88 -10.18 -1.13 -10.57
N ASN A 89 -8.88 -1.03 -10.28
CA ASN A 89 -7.93 -0.42 -11.19
C ASN A 89 -7.64 -1.34 -12.39
N GLU A 90 -8.18 -0.91 -13.53
CA GLU A 90 -8.20 -1.40 -14.91
C GLU A 90 -6.91 -2.01 -15.50
N ARG A 91 -5.78 -2.07 -14.78
CA ARG A 91 -4.55 -2.69 -15.30
C ARG A 91 -4.77 -4.18 -15.59
N SER A 92 -5.55 -4.86 -14.75
CA SER A 92 -6.05 -6.21 -15.00
C SER A 92 -6.96 -6.26 -16.24
N GLU A 93 -7.92 -5.35 -16.37
CA GLU A 93 -8.86 -5.36 -17.49
C GLU A 93 -8.22 -5.01 -18.84
N LYS A 94 -7.30 -4.04 -18.89
CA LYS A 94 -6.58 -3.69 -20.11
C LYS A 94 -5.67 -4.82 -20.56
N TYR A 95 -4.94 -5.45 -19.64
CA TYR A 95 -4.14 -6.63 -19.95
C TYR A 95 -5.02 -7.81 -20.37
N LYS A 96 -6.15 -8.03 -19.70
CA LYS A 96 -7.12 -9.07 -20.05
C LYS A 96 -7.69 -8.86 -21.46
N LYS A 97 -8.13 -7.64 -21.81
CA LYS A 97 -8.58 -7.27 -23.16
C LYS A 97 -7.50 -7.46 -24.23
N TYR A 98 -6.25 -7.09 -23.92
CA TYR A 98 -5.11 -7.29 -24.83
C TYR A 98 -4.87 -8.78 -25.11
N TYR A 99 -4.87 -9.63 -24.09
CA TYR A 99 -4.69 -11.08 -24.24
C TYR A 99 -5.88 -11.74 -24.94
N GLU A 100 -7.11 -11.38 -24.60
CA GLU A 100 -8.32 -11.90 -25.25
C GLU A 100 -8.36 -11.56 -26.75
N ALA A 101 -8.01 -10.32 -27.12
CA ALA A 101 -7.92 -9.90 -28.52
C ALA A 101 -6.86 -10.70 -29.28
N ARG A 102 -5.69 -10.93 -28.67
CA ARG A 102 -4.57 -11.66 -29.28
C ARG A 102 -4.85 -13.16 -29.39
N LEU A 103 -5.55 -13.76 -28.42
CA LEU A 103 -6.00 -15.15 -28.50
C LEU A 103 -7.02 -15.34 -29.63
N LYS A 104 -7.92 -14.37 -29.82
CA LYS A 104 -8.88 -14.39 -30.92
C LYS A 104 -8.20 -14.26 -32.29
N GLU A 105 -7.25 -13.33 -32.42
CA GLU A 105 -6.44 -13.17 -33.64
C GLU A 105 -5.66 -14.45 -33.99
N ASN A 106 -5.08 -15.12 -32.99
CA ASN A 106 -4.40 -16.40 -33.19
C ASN A 106 -5.36 -17.54 -33.60
N ALA A 107 -6.58 -17.55 -33.07
CA ALA A 107 -7.60 -18.54 -33.44
C ALA A 107 -8.08 -18.32 -34.89
N ASP A 108 -8.37 -17.08 -35.26
CA ASP A 108 -8.79 -16.69 -36.61
C ASP A 108 -7.67 -16.99 -37.64
N ALA A 109 -6.41 -16.76 -37.27
CA ALA A 109 -5.25 -17.08 -38.11
C ALA A 109 -5.05 -18.60 -38.31
N LYS A 110 -5.30 -19.41 -37.27
CA LYS A 110 -5.27 -20.88 -37.38
C LYS A 110 -6.41 -21.43 -38.24
N GLU A 111 -7.60 -20.82 -38.15
CA GLU A 111 -8.74 -21.18 -38.98
C GLU A 111 -8.49 -20.86 -40.47
N GLN A 112 -7.81 -19.75 -40.76
CA GLN A 112 -7.45 -19.36 -42.13
C GLN A 112 -6.25 -20.13 -42.71
N ALA A 113 -5.29 -20.54 -41.89
CA ALA A 113 -4.07 -21.22 -42.35
C ALA A 113 -4.21 -22.75 -42.49
N GLY A 114 -5.26 -23.35 -41.91
CA GLY A 114 -5.34 -24.80 -41.73
C GLY A 114 -4.29 -25.31 -40.73
N ASP A 115 -4.42 -26.57 -40.29
CA ASP A 115 -3.80 -27.18 -39.09
C ASP A 115 -2.25 -27.29 -39.05
N SER A 116 -1.52 -26.42 -39.76
CA SER A 116 -0.05 -26.48 -39.94
C SER A 116 0.73 -25.33 -39.31
N ALA A 117 0.09 -24.39 -38.60
CA ALA A 117 0.79 -23.27 -37.96
C ALA A 117 1.19 -23.59 -36.50
N GLU A 118 2.50 -23.76 -36.26
CA GLU A 118 3.06 -23.88 -34.90
C GLU A 118 2.93 -22.56 -34.12
N PRO A 119 2.58 -22.60 -32.82
CA PRO A 119 2.46 -21.40 -32.02
C PRO A 119 3.84 -20.77 -31.78
N MET A 120 3.99 -19.50 -32.10
CA MET A 120 5.19 -18.73 -31.76
C MET A 120 5.23 -18.49 -30.24
N GLU A 121 5.97 -19.31 -29.50
CA GLU A 121 6.34 -19.01 -28.12
C GLU A 121 7.40 -17.91 -28.14
N GLN A 122 7.02 -16.70 -27.70
CA GLN A 122 8.01 -15.68 -27.35
C GLN A 122 7.98 -15.45 -25.85
N SER A 123 9.13 -15.68 -25.23
CA SER A 123 9.43 -15.44 -23.81
C SER A 123 9.24 -13.96 -23.47
N ILE A 124 8.37 -13.68 -22.52
CA ILE A 124 8.22 -12.34 -21.94
C ILE A 124 9.42 -12.11 -21.02
N ASP A 125 10.27 -11.13 -21.34
CA ASP A 125 11.33 -10.66 -20.44
C ASP A 125 10.70 -9.77 -19.36
N TRP A 126 10.64 -10.32 -18.14
CA TRP A 126 10.06 -9.70 -16.96
C TRP A 126 10.90 -8.57 -16.36
N THR A 127 12.10 -8.28 -16.89
CA THR A 127 13.03 -7.31 -16.26
C THR A 127 12.73 -5.84 -16.55
N ASN A 128 11.83 -5.52 -17.48
CA ASN A 128 11.69 -4.15 -18.00
C ASN A 128 10.39 -3.40 -17.64
N THR A 129 9.74 -3.70 -16.49
CA THR A 129 8.48 -3.03 -16.07
C THR A 129 8.56 -2.36 -14.69
N ARG A 130 9.71 -1.79 -14.33
CA ARG A 130 9.84 -0.86 -13.21
C ARG A 130 10.24 0.53 -13.72
N ASP A 131 9.25 1.42 -13.78
CA ASP A 131 9.38 2.87 -13.63
C ASP A 131 8.21 3.37 -12.76
#